data_AF-A0A930MGP0-F1
#
_entry.id   AF-A0A930MGP0-F1
#
_cell.length_a   1.000
_cell.length_b   1.000
_cell.length_c   1.000
_cell.angle_alpha   90.00
_cell.angle_beta   90.00
_cell.angle_gamma   90.00
#
_symmetry.space_group_name_H-M   'P 1'
#
loop_
_entity.id
_entity.type
_entity.pdbx_description
1 polymer ?
#
loop_
_entity_poly.entity_id
_entity_poly.type
_entity_poly.pdbx_seq_one_letter_code
_entity_poly.pdbx_strand_id
1 'polypeptide(L)'
;NLVGTTSDRPRTICQRLIKAAYASRARMAIIPMQDILGLDERARMNTPGTVGLNWRWCLKKDYLLEIDPQKLKALCVRYRR
;
A
#
# COMPACT_ATOMS: atom_id res chain seq x y z
N ASN A 1 -15.79 22.91 9.59
CA ASN A 1 -15.63 22.13 10.83
C ASN A 1 -16.06 20.69 10.61
N LEU A 2 -15.18 19.85 10.04
CA LEU A 2 -15.35 18.40 10.05
C LEU A 2 -14.62 17.88 11.29
N VAL A 3 -15.39 17.68 12.34
CA VAL A 3 -14.94 17.19 13.64
C VAL A 3 -14.49 15.73 13.48
N GLY A 4 -13.21 15.44 13.76
CA GLY A 4 -12.77 14.07 14.07
C GLY A 4 -11.73 13.42 13.17
N THR A 5 -11.24 14.05 12.09
CA THR A 5 -10.06 13.52 11.42
C THR A 5 -8.82 13.97 12.18
N THR A 6 -8.25 13.10 13.02
CA THR A 6 -6.81 13.15 13.24
C THR A 6 -6.14 13.23 11.87
N SER A 7 -5.14 14.09 11.71
CA SER A 7 -4.30 14.07 10.51
C SER A 7 -3.60 12.72 10.48
N ASP A 8 -4.26 11.72 9.91
CA ASP A 8 -3.73 10.37 9.80
C ASP A 8 -2.51 10.47 8.90
N ARG A 9 -1.35 10.07 9.44
CA ARG A 9 -0.12 10.03 8.64
C ARG A 9 -0.39 9.19 7.38
N PRO A 10 0.15 9.54 6.20
CA PRO A 10 -0.13 8.83 4.94
C PRO A 10 -0.01 7.30 5.07
N ARG A 11 1.01 6.82 5.78
CA ARG A 11 1.22 5.38 6.06
C ARG A 11 0.06 4.73 6.83
N THR A 12 -0.57 5.45 7.75
CA THR A 12 -1.76 4.97 8.48
C THR A 12 -2.94 4.79 7.54
N ILE A 13 -3.13 5.70 6.58
CA ILE A 13 -4.18 5.59 5.57
C ILE A 13 -3.94 4.36 4.68
N CYS A 14 -2.72 4.16 4.17
CA CYS A 14 -2.35 2.95 3.40
C CYS A 14 -2.69 1.67 4.18
N GLN A 15 -2.31 1.60 5.47
CA GLN A 15 -2.60 0.43 6.31
C GLN A 15 -4.10 0.18 6.50
N ARG A 16 -4.91 1.24 6.63
CA ARG A 16 -6.38 1.12 6.76
C ARG A 16 -6.99 0.61 5.45
N LEU A 17 -6.56 1.12 4.30
CA LEU A 17 -7.04 0.69 2.99
C LEU A 17 -6.65 -0.75 2.67
N ILE A 18 -5.42 -1.17 3.01
CA ILE A 18 -4.98 -2.57 2.88
C ILE A 18 -5.89 -3.48 3.70
N LYS A 19 -6.16 -3.14 4.97
CA LYS A 19 -7.08 -3.93 5.81
C LYS A 19 -8.48 -4.00 5.22
N ALA A 20 -8.99 -2.90 4.66
CA ALA A 20 -10.31 -2.86 4.01
C ALA A 20 -10.36 -3.75 2.76
N ALA A 21 -9.31 -3.73 1.92
CA ALA A 21 -9.19 -4.61 0.76
C ALA A 21 -9.21 -6.09 1.17
N TYR A 22 -8.45 -6.45 2.21
CA TYR A 22 -8.46 -7.81 2.76
C TYR A 22 -9.81 -8.18 3.39
N ALA A 23 -10.49 -7.27 4.08
CA ALA A 23 -11.80 -7.54 4.69
C ALA A 23 -12.96 -7.64 3.69
N SER A 24 -12.77 -7.22 2.44
CA SER A 24 -13.83 -7.18 1.43
C SER A 24 -14.36 -8.57 1.06
N ARG A 25 -15.53 -8.63 0.39
CA ARG A 25 -16.08 -9.88 -0.17
C ARG A 25 -15.42 -10.31 -1.49
N ALA A 26 -14.46 -9.55 -2.02
CA ALA A 26 -13.79 -9.90 -3.26
C ALA A 26 -12.99 -11.20 -3.10
N ARG A 27 -12.99 -12.07 -4.13
CA ARG A 27 -12.23 -13.33 -4.13
C ARG A 27 -10.72 -13.13 -3.98
N MET A 28 -10.20 -12.05 -4.55
CA MET A 28 -8.77 -11.72 -4.55
C MET A 28 -8.58 -10.28 -4.10
N ALA A 29 -7.57 -10.04 -3.27
CA ALA A 29 -7.10 -8.71 -2.90
C ALA A 29 -5.67 -8.54 -3.43
N ILE A 30 -5.44 -7.53 -4.27
CA ILE A 30 -4.12 -7.22 -4.83
C ILE A 30 -3.71 -5.86 -4.27
N ILE A 31 -2.53 -5.82 -3.64
CA ILE A 31 -1.97 -4.60 -3.04
C ILE A 31 -0.69 -4.22 -3.80
N PRO A 32 -0.55 -2.99 -4.29
CA PRO A 32 0.72 -2.48 -4.82
C PRO A 32 1.82 -2.50 -3.76
N MET A 33 3.05 -2.85 -4.15
CA MET A 33 4.18 -2.87 -3.22
C MET A 33 4.48 -1.48 -2.64
N GLN A 34 4.20 -0.41 -3.39
CA GLN A 34 4.31 0.97 -2.93
C GLN A 34 3.44 1.24 -1.70
N ASP A 35 2.22 0.68 -1.63
CA ASP A 35 1.30 0.85 -0.51
C ASP A 35 1.73 0.03 0.71
N ILE A 36 2.31 -1.16 0.50
CA ILE A 36 2.91 -1.98 1.56
C ILE A 36 4.04 -1.22 2.25
N LEU A 37 4.86 -0.53 1.45
CA LEU A 37 5.98 0.30 1.94
C LEU A 37 5.50 1.67 2.46
N GLY A 38 4.31 2.12 2.06
CA GLY A 38 3.76 3.43 2.41
C GLY A 38 4.53 4.59 1.75
N LEU A 39 4.96 4.40 0.50
CA LEU A 39 5.71 5.40 -0.27
C LEU A 39 4.79 6.50 -0.79
N ASP A 40 5.36 7.67 -1.05
CA ASP A 40 4.65 8.80 -1.66
C ASP A 40 4.58 8.69 -3.19
N GLU A 41 4.10 9.76 -3.82
CA GLU A 41 3.93 9.89 -5.27
C GLU A 41 5.21 9.67 -6.10
N ARG A 42 6.40 9.81 -5.51
CA ARG A 42 7.67 9.56 -6.21
C ARG A 42 7.84 8.09 -6.60
N ALA A 43 7.06 7.20 -5.97
CA ALA A 43 7.04 5.77 -6.26
C ALA A 43 5.97 5.36 -7.30
N ARG A 44 5.21 6.32 -7.85
CA ARG A 44 4.16 6.06 -8.83
C ARG A 44 4.74 5.35 -10.06
N MET A 45 4.14 4.21 -10.43
CA MET A 45 4.58 3.42 -11.58
C MET A 45 4.27 4.11 -12.91
N ASN A 46 3.08 4.69 -13.07
CA ASN A 46 2.66 5.30 -14.33
C ASN A 46 1.69 6.47 -14.07
N THR A 47 1.87 7.56 -14.83
CA THR A 47 0.91 8.64 -15.01
C THR A 47 0.47 8.64 -16.47
N PRO A 48 -0.74 8.15 -16.79
CA PRO A 48 -1.24 8.12 -18.16
C PRO A 48 -1.19 9.51 -18.82
N GLY A 49 -0.84 9.55 -20.11
CA GLY A 49 -0.75 10.80 -20.88
C GLY A 49 0.55 11.59 -20.69
N THR A 50 1.53 11.06 -19.94
CA THR A 50 2.86 11.68 -19.79
C THR A 50 3.95 10.83 -20.43
N VAL A 51 5.11 11.45 -20.66
CA VAL A 51 6.31 10.77 -21.18
C VAL A 51 7.49 10.98 -20.23
N GLY A 52 8.44 10.05 -20.23
CA GLY A 52 9.76 10.19 -19.59
C GLY A 52 9.93 9.52 -18.21
N LEU A 53 9.00 9.69 -17.27
CA LEU A 53 9.16 9.19 -15.88
C LEU A 53 8.40 7.89 -15.57
N ASN A 54 7.53 7.43 -16.47
CA ASN A 54 6.74 6.22 -16.28
C ASN A 54 7.59 4.95 -16.32
N TRP A 55 7.14 3.90 -15.64
CA TRP A 55 7.69 2.54 -15.63
C TRP A 55 9.11 2.41 -15.05
N ARG A 56 9.58 3.43 -14.32
CA ARG A 56 10.95 3.46 -13.76
C ARG A 56 11.04 3.00 -12.31
N TRP A 57 9.90 2.84 -11.62
CA TRP A 57 9.92 2.41 -10.22
C TRP A 57 10.39 0.95 -10.12
N CYS A 58 11.37 0.73 -9.25
CA CYS A 58 11.90 -0.59 -8.93
C CYS A 58 12.01 -0.74 -7.41
N LEU A 59 11.78 -1.96 -6.91
CA LEU A 59 12.02 -2.29 -5.53
C LEU A 59 13.53 -2.25 -5.24
N LYS A 60 13.94 -1.34 -4.35
CA LYS A 60 15.33 -1.24 -3.85
C LYS A 60 15.57 -2.25 -2.73
N LYS A 61 16.82 -2.68 -2.56
CA LYS A 61 17.21 -3.64 -1.52
C LYS A 61 16.83 -3.17 -0.11
N ASP A 62 17.04 -1.89 0.18
CA ASP A 62 16.78 -1.33 1.51
C ASP A 62 15.30 -1.41 1.91
N TYR A 63 14.38 -1.35 0.94
CA TYR A 63 12.95 -1.52 1.20
C TYR A 63 12.58 -2.91 1.68
N LEU A 64 13.35 -3.95 1.33
CA LEU A 64 13.09 -5.31 1.82
C LEU A 64 13.25 -5.40 3.35
N LEU A 65 14.12 -4.57 3.93
CA LEU A 65 14.33 -4.52 5.38
C LEU A 65 13.17 -3.84 6.12
N GLU A 66 12.36 -3.04 5.42
CA GLU A 66 11.20 -2.34 5.99
C GLU A 66 9.91 -3.18 5.96
N ILE A 67 9.90 -4.28 5.21
CA ILE A 67 8.74 -5.16 5.07
C ILE A 67 8.76 -6.18 6.20
N ASP A 68 7.64 -6.27 6.93
CA ASP A 68 7.40 -7.33 7.90
C ASP A 68 6.52 -8.42 7.27
N PRO A 69 7.12 -9.53 6.79
CA PRO A 69 6.36 -10.60 6.14
C PRO A 69 5.37 -11.29 7.09
N GLN A 70 5.63 -11.27 8.41
CA GLN A 70 4.73 -11.88 9.39
C GLN A 70 3.45 -11.06 9.55
N LYS A 71 3.53 -9.72 9.47
CA LYS A 71 2.33 -8.87 9.42
C LYS A 71 1.48 -9.11 8.18
N LEU A 72 2.11 -9.29 7.01
CA LEU A 72 1.39 -9.62 5.78
C LEU A 72 0.71 -10.98 5.89
N LYS A 73 1.44 -12.00 6.38
CA LYS A 73 0.88 -13.33 6.65
C LYS A 73 -0.29 -13.26 7.64
N ALA A 74 -0.18 -12.44 8.69
CA ALA A 74 -1.25 -12.28 9.68
C ALA A 74 -2.52 -11.66 9.07
N LEU A 75 -2.41 -10.79 8.07
CA LEU A 75 -3.56 -10.27 7.32
C LEU A 75 -4.24 -11.39 6.50
N CYS A 76 -3.46 -12.20 5.79
CA CYS A 76 -3.95 -13.36 5.05
C CYS A 76 -4.74 -14.31 5.97
N VAL A 77 -4.14 -14.71 7.09
CA VAL A 77 -4.77 -15.60 8.08
C VAL A 77 -6.04 -14.97 8.65
N ARG A 78 -5.99 -13.72 9.11
CA ARG A 78 -7.11 -13.03 9.76
C ARG A 78 -8.33 -12.93 8.84
N TYR A 79 -8.11 -12.61 7.57
CA TYR A 79 -9.19 -12.37 6.61
C TYR A 79 -9.45 -13.57 5.68
N ARG A 80 -8.83 -14.72 5.95
CA ARG A 80 -8.99 -15.98 5.20
C ARG A 80 -8.70 -15.81 3.70
N ARG A 81 -7.53 -15.24 3.40
CA ARG A 81 -7.00 -15.05 2.05
C ARG A 81 -5.69 -15.79 1.86
#